data_AF-A0A2A2WKX6-F1
#
_entry.id   AF-A0A2A2WKX6-F1
#
_cell.length_a   1.000
_cell.length_b   1.000
_cell.length_c   1.000
_cell.angle_alpha   90.00
_cell.angle_beta   90.00
_cell.angle_gamma   90.00
#
_symmetry.space_group_name_H-M   'P 1'
#
loop_
_entity.id
_entity.type
_entity.pdbx_description
1 polymer ?
#
loop_
_entity_poly.entity_id
_entity_poly.type
_entity_poly.pdbx_seq_one_letter_code
_entity_poly.pdbx_strand_id
1 'polypeptide(L)'
;MLSGIAGTIGTVATDLRPDAGTEAIAHNRDHVVVPADMIGLDPTLARIGFLAGLVSILALVFFAAAWRRHVEPLAFRSTAAFAVSIGLIASAGALILGYGWRGALANYLGPEAGLYDEDGLFVYYMLTDFGAYIPWTGLIASALALAWMAWMDRNVSLILGTFSAVTGIGALGAVVASGVPGLPGIFMPIWLAVTGIWLAVGRSPITNAAEGAI
;
A
#
# COMPACT_ATOMS: atom_id res chain seq x y z
N MET A 1 -10.55 3.64 -3.59
CA MET A 1 -10.25 5.00 -3.11
C MET A 1 -9.83 4.99 -1.65
N LEU A 2 -10.73 4.61 -0.73
CA LEU A 2 -10.47 4.63 0.72
C LEU A 2 -9.17 3.93 1.11
N SER A 3 -8.93 2.70 0.62
CA SER A 3 -7.68 1.99 0.89
C SER A 3 -6.45 2.76 0.39
N GLY A 4 -6.51 3.33 -0.82
CA GLY A 4 -5.39 4.09 -1.36
C GLY A 4 -5.05 5.31 -0.51
N ILE A 5 -6.06 6.10 -0.12
CA ILE A 5 -5.87 7.29 0.73
C ILE A 5 -5.36 6.90 2.11
N ALA A 6 -6.03 5.96 2.76
CA ALA A 6 -5.64 5.49 4.09
C ALA A 6 -4.24 4.85 4.08
N GLY A 7 -3.89 4.15 2.99
CA GLY A 7 -2.55 3.61 2.76
C GLY A 7 -1.49 4.68 2.55
N THR A 8 -1.77 5.73 1.77
CA THR A 8 -0.86 6.88 1.61
C THR A 8 -0.62 7.54 2.95
N ILE A 9 -1.66 7.76 3.75
CA ILE A 9 -1.52 8.30 5.11
C ILE A 9 -0.68 7.35 5.96
N GLY A 10 -1.09 6.09 6.02
CA GLY A 10 -0.50 5.07 6.88
C GLY A 10 0.95 4.73 6.55
N THR A 11 1.39 4.93 5.31
CA THR A 11 2.77 4.63 4.86
C THR A 11 3.60 5.90 4.71
N VAL A 12 3.16 6.86 3.89
CA VAL A 12 3.97 8.01 3.44
C VAL A 12 3.78 9.23 4.33
N ALA A 13 2.53 9.61 4.64
CA ALA A 13 2.29 10.85 5.40
C ALA A 13 2.70 10.71 6.87
N THR A 14 2.70 9.49 7.40
CA THR A 14 3.19 9.16 8.73
C THR A 14 4.47 8.34 8.65
N ASP A 15 5.35 8.65 7.69
CA ASP A 15 6.68 8.05 7.64
C ASP A 15 7.42 8.40 8.93
N LEU A 16 7.85 7.36 9.66
CA LEU A 16 8.41 7.51 10.99
C LEU A 16 9.93 7.40 10.88
N ARG A 17 10.63 8.52 11.04
CA ARG A 17 12.09 8.59 11.00
C ARG A 17 12.62 9.27 12.25
N PRO A 18 13.82 8.89 12.73
CA PRO A 18 14.47 9.62 13.80
C PRO A 18 14.86 11.04 13.39
N ASP A 19 14.75 11.97 14.33
CA ASP A 19 15.11 13.38 14.12
C ASP A 19 16.57 13.54 13.66
N ALA A 20 17.49 12.79 14.27
CA ALA A 20 18.91 12.81 13.91
C ALA A 20 19.15 12.48 12.42
N GLY A 21 18.43 11.47 11.90
CA GLY A 21 18.50 11.13 10.49
C GLY A 21 17.92 12.23 9.58
N THR A 22 16.84 12.85 10.01
CA THR A 22 16.17 13.93 9.28
C THR A 22 17.01 15.20 9.24
N GLU A 23 17.65 15.56 10.35
CA GLU A 23 18.57 16.69 10.47
C GLU A 23 19.85 16.47 9.64
N ALA A 24 20.41 15.26 9.66
CA ALA A 24 21.57 14.93 8.83
C ALA A 24 21.28 15.11 7.33
N ILE A 25 20.11 14.65 6.84
CA ILE A 25 19.68 14.87 5.46
C ILE A 25 19.58 16.37 5.14
N ALA A 26 19.00 17.17 6.05
CA ALA A 26 18.89 18.63 5.87
C ALA A 26 20.25 19.33 5.76
N HIS A 27 21.29 18.76 6.39
CA HIS A 27 22.66 19.24 6.33
C HIS A 27 23.55 18.51 5.32
N ASN A 28 22.97 17.66 4.46
CA ASN A 28 23.68 16.84 3.49
C ASN A 28 24.82 16.01 4.12
N ARG A 29 24.52 15.39 5.25
CA ARG A 29 25.38 14.47 6.00
C ARG A 29 24.74 13.09 6.05
N ASP A 30 25.59 12.09 6.20
CA ASP A 30 25.16 10.73 6.46
C ASP A 30 24.91 10.53 7.95
N HIS A 31 23.85 9.79 8.28
CA HIS A 31 23.55 9.35 9.64
C HIS A 31 23.33 7.84 9.66
N VAL A 32 24.03 7.17 10.55
CA VAL A 32 23.79 5.74 10.81
C VAL A 32 22.75 5.66 11.91
N VAL A 33 21.60 5.06 11.61
CA VAL A 33 20.55 4.88 12.61
C VAL A 33 21.03 3.89 13.67
N VAL A 34 20.96 4.30 14.93
CA VAL A 34 21.41 3.53 16.10
C VAL A 34 20.26 3.32 17.10
N PRO A 35 20.35 2.36 18.03
CA PRO A 35 19.31 2.11 19.03
C PRO A 35 18.90 3.35 19.84
N ALA A 36 19.85 4.22 20.20
CA ALA A 36 19.57 5.46 20.93
C ALA A 36 18.62 6.41 20.20
N ASP A 37 18.54 6.33 18.87
CA ASP A 37 17.66 7.16 18.05
C ASP A 37 16.16 6.84 18.28
N MET A 38 15.86 5.65 18.83
CA MET A 38 14.48 5.17 18.96
C MET A 38 13.68 5.96 19.99
N ILE A 39 14.34 6.51 21.02
CA ILE A 39 13.69 7.28 22.08
C ILE A 39 13.09 8.59 21.56
N GLY A 40 13.62 9.11 20.45
CA GLY A 40 13.12 10.34 19.81
C GLY A 40 11.92 10.14 18.88
N LEU A 41 11.50 8.90 18.62
CA LEU A 41 10.40 8.64 17.68
C LEU A 41 9.04 9.07 18.25
N ASP A 42 8.19 9.67 17.41
CA ASP A 42 6.85 10.10 17.81
C ASP A 42 5.84 8.92 17.89
N PRO A 43 5.41 8.50 19.09
CA PRO A 43 4.43 7.42 19.24
C PRO A 43 3.04 7.78 18.69
N THR A 44 2.69 9.07 18.66
CA THR A 44 1.40 9.55 18.13
C THR A 44 1.35 9.39 16.63
N LEU A 45 2.41 9.82 15.93
CA LEU A 45 2.52 9.66 14.48
C LEU A 45 2.48 8.18 14.09
N ALA A 46 3.22 7.32 14.82
CA ALA A 46 3.20 5.88 14.63
C ALA A 46 1.79 5.28 14.80
N ARG A 47 1.04 5.73 15.82
CA ARG A 47 -0.34 5.29 16.08
C ARG A 47 -1.30 5.72 14.97
N ILE A 48 -1.21 6.97 14.49
CA ILE A 48 -2.02 7.45 13.36
C ILE A 48 -1.72 6.59 12.13
N GLY A 49 -0.44 6.33 11.86
CA GLY A 49 -0.01 5.51 10.74
C GLY A 49 -0.58 4.08 10.80
N PHE A 50 -0.51 3.46 11.97
CA PHE A 50 -1.13 2.16 12.22
C PHE A 50 -2.64 2.15 11.98
N LEU A 51 -3.38 3.11 12.54
CA LEU A 51 -4.84 3.18 12.41
C LEU A 51 -5.27 3.40 10.95
N ALA A 52 -4.58 4.30 10.24
CA ALA A 52 -4.82 4.50 8.81
C ALA A 52 -4.48 3.23 8.01
N GLY A 53 -3.40 2.54 8.38
CA GLY A 53 -3.03 1.23 7.83
C GLY A 53 -4.12 0.16 8.03
N LEU A 54 -4.71 0.06 9.22
CA LEU A 54 -5.83 -0.86 9.49
C LEU A 54 -7.04 -0.57 8.61
N VAL A 55 -7.41 0.71 8.46
CA VAL A 55 -8.49 1.13 7.55
C VAL A 55 -8.17 0.71 6.11
N SER A 56 -6.92 0.87 5.68
CA SER A 56 -6.47 0.44 4.36
C SER A 56 -6.62 -1.07 4.15
N ILE A 57 -6.14 -1.88 5.11
CA ILE A 57 -6.24 -3.34 5.07
C ILE A 57 -7.69 -3.78 4.93
N LEU A 58 -8.58 -3.28 5.80
CA LEU A 58 -9.99 -3.66 5.77
C LEU A 58 -10.63 -3.27 4.43
N ALA A 59 -10.36 -2.06 3.95
CA ALA A 59 -10.84 -1.60 2.66
C ALA A 59 -10.29 -2.43 1.48
N LEU A 60 -9.05 -2.93 1.53
CA LEU A 60 -8.51 -3.86 0.51
C LEU A 60 -9.26 -5.18 0.51
N VAL A 61 -9.51 -5.77 1.68
CA VAL A 61 -10.22 -7.04 1.80
C VAL A 61 -11.65 -6.91 1.27
N PHE A 62 -12.35 -5.84 1.65
CA PHE A 62 -13.69 -5.56 1.11
C PHE A 62 -13.66 -5.29 -0.40
N PHE A 63 -12.65 -4.57 -0.89
CA PHE A 63 -12.51 -4.32 -2.32
C PHE A 63 -12.25 -5.62 -3.09
N ALA A 64 -11.39 -6.49 -2.59
CA ALA A 64 -11.15 -7.81 -3.17
C ALA A 64 -12.44 -8.65 -3.18
N ALA A 65 -13.19 -8.67 -2.07
CA ALA A 65 -14.46 -9.39 -2.00
C ALA A 65 -15.51 -8.85 -2.99
N ALA A 66 -15.64 -7.52 -3.09
CA ALA A 66 -16.52 -6.88 -4.05
C ALA A 66 -16.10 -7.17 -5.50
N TRP A 67 -14.80 -7.14 -5.79
CA TRP A 67 -14.25 -7.49 -7.09
C TRP A 67 -14.60 -8.93 -7.49
N ARG A 68 -14.36 -9.88 -6.58
CA ARG A 68 -14.71 -11.30 -6.79
C ARG A 68 -16.19 -11.50 -7.01
N ARG A 69 -17.04 -10.75 -6.31
CA ARG A 69 -18.49 -10.87 -6.43
C ARG A 69 -19.03 -10.28 -7.73
N HIS A 70 -18.52 -9.13 -8.15
CA HIS A 70 -19.15 -8.32 -9.20
C HIS A 70 -18.40 -8.35 -10.53
N VAL A 71 -17.08 -8.57 -10.54
CA VAL A 71 -16.25 -8.46 -11.75
C VAL A 71 -15.87 -9.82 -12.30
N GLU A 72 -15.38 -10.72 -11.45
CA GLU A 72 -14.92 -12.05 -11.89
C GLU A 72 -16.00 -12.86 -12.64
N PRO A 73 -17.29 -12.87 -12.24
CA PRO A 73 -18.32 -13.59 -12.98
C PRO A 73 -18.57 -13.02 -14.39
N LEU A 74 -18.47 -11.69 -14.55
CA LEU A 74 -18.63 -11.02 -15.84
C LEU A 74 -17.43 -11.24 -16.77
N ALA A 75 -16.24 -11.43 -16.18
CA ALA A 75 -14.98 -11.64 -16.89
C ALA A 75 -14.42 -13.05 -16.68
N PHE A 76 -15.28 -14.09 -16.62
CA PHE A 76 -14.89 -15.45 -16.20
C PHE A 76 -13.78 -16.11 -17.05
N ARG A 77 -13.58 -15.66 -18.28
CA ARG A 77 -12.49 -16.14 -19.17
C ARG A 77 -11.17 -15.39 -18.97
N SER A 78 -11.17 -14.29 -18.23
CA SER A 78 -9.99 -13.47 -17.98
C SER A 78 -9.27 -13.92 -16.72
N THR A 79 -8.11 -14.54 -16.88
CA THR A 79 -7.19 -14.81 -15.75
C THR A 79 -6.78 -13.52 -15.05
N ALA A 80 -6.67 -12.41 -15.80
CA ALA A 80 -6.33 -11.11 -15.26
C ALA A 80 -7.39 -10.62 -14.25
N ALA A 81 -8.68 -10.87 -14.48
CA ALA A 81 -9.73 -10.53 -13.52
C ALA A 81 -9.49 -11.19 -12.15
N PHE A 82 -9.06 -12.45 -12.11
CA PHE A 82 -8.70 -13.14 -10.86
C PHE A 82 -7.39 -12.63 -10.25
N ALA A 83 -6.39 -12.31 -11.08
CA ALA A 83 -5.11 -11.78 -10.61
C ALA A 83 -5.25 -10.46 -9.84
N VAL A 84 -6.23 -9.62 -10.21
CA VAL A 84 -6.55 -8.39 -9.46
C VAL A 84 -6.88 -8.69 -8.00
N SER A 85 -7.82 -9.61 -7.75
CA SER A 85 -8.23 -9.93 -6.37
C SER A 85 -7.14 -10.63 -5.57
N ILE A 86 -6.36 -11.51 -6.21
CA ILE A 86 -5.21 -12.17 -5.59
C ILE A 86 -4.16 -11.13 -5.14
N GLY A 87 -3.81 -10.17 -6.00
CA GLY A 87 -2.85 -9.12 -5.64
C GLY A 87 -3.32 -8.24 -4.48
N LEU A 88 -4.61 -7.89 -4.45
CA LEU A 88 -5.23 -7.14 -3.35
C LEU A 88 -5.14 -7.91 -2.01
N ILE A 89 -5.46 -9.21 -2.02
CA ILE A 89 -5.41 -10.06 -0.81
C ILE A 89 -3.96 -10.29 -0.36
N ALA A 90 -3.04 -10.52 -1.29
CA ALA A 90 -1.62 -10.67 -0.97
C ALA A 90 -1.07 -9.41 -0.29
N SER A 91 -1.39 -8.22 -0.84
CA SER A 91 -1.04 -6.95 -0.21
C SER A 91 -1.70 -6.78 1.15
N ALA A 92 -3.00 -7.06 1.30
CA ALA A 92 -3.69 -6.94 2.57
C ALA A 92 -3.07 -7.83 3.66
N GLY A 93 -2.76 -9.08 3.34
CA GLY A 93 -2.12 -10.02 4.26
C GLY A 93 -0.76 -9.55 4.74
N ALA A 94 0.08 -9.06 3.84
CA ALA A 94 1.40 -8.55 4.19
C ALA A 94 1.34 -7.19 4.92
N LEU A 95 0.38 -6.32 4.59
CA LEU A 95 0.19 -5.01 5.27
C LEU A 95 -0.22 -5.18 6.73
N ILE A 96 -0.94 -6.26 7.09
CA ILE A 96 -1.28 -6.57 8.49
C ILE A 96 -0.02 -6.64 9.36
N LEU A 97 1.04 -7.28 8.85
CA LEU A 97 2.32 -7.36 9.55
C LEU A 97 3.00 -5.99 9.60
N GLY A 98 3.13 -5.33 8.45
CA GLY A 98 3.79 -4.03 8.34
C GLY A 98 3.21 -2.96 9.27
N TYR A 99 1.90 -2.77 9.23
CA TYR A 99 1.22 -1.81 10.11
C TYR A 99 1.10 -2.34 11.54
N GLY A 100 0.96 -3.65 11.74
CA GLY A 100 0.94 -4.27 13.07
C GLY A 100 2.22 -4.00 13.85
N TRP A 101 3.39 -4.14 13.23
CA TRP A 101 4.68 -3.79 13.84
C TRP A 101 4.75 -2.31 14.19
N ARG A 102 4.19 -1.43 13.35
CA ARG A 102 4.12 0.02 13.60
C ARG A 102 3.23 0.34 14.81
N GLY A 103 2.10 -0.35 14.93
CA GLY A 103 1.23 -0.24 16.10
C GLY A 103 1.89 -0.72 17.39
N ALA A 104 2.64 -1.83 17.32
CA ALA A 104 3.42 -2.33 18.46
C ALA A 104 4.51 -1.32 18.89
N LEU A 105 5.28 -0.78 17.93
CA LEU A 105 6.28 0.26 18.20
C LEU A 105 5.65 1.50 18.86
N ALA A 106 4.48 1.94 18.38
CA ALA A 106 3.73 3.04 18.98
C ALA A 106 3.29 2.77 20.43
N ASN A 107 3.04 1.52 20.79
CA ASN A 107 2.73 1.14 22.16
C ASN A 107 3.98 1.15 23.04
N TYR A 108 5.08 0.56 22.56
CA TYR A 108 6.34 0.47 23.29
C TYR A 108 6.99 1.83 23.54
N LEU A 109 6.76 2.80 22.65
CA LEU A 109 7.17 4.19 22.84
C LEU A 109 6.16 5.04 23.63
N GLY A 110 4.99 4.48 23.96
CA GLY A 110 3.87 5.21 24.54
C GLY A 110 3.38 4.57 25.84
N PRO A 111 2.17 3.95 25.86
CA PRO A 111 1.61 3.32 27.06
C PRO A 111 2.53 2.31 27.75
N GLU A 112 3.43 1.68 27.00
CA GLU A 112 4.38 0.66 27.48
C GLU A 112 5.82 1.20 27.53
N ALA A 113 6.00 2.52 27.54
CA ALA A 113 7.31 3.15 27.63
C ALA A 113 8.08 2.68 28.87
N GLY A 114 9.36 2.35 28.67
CA GLY A 114 10.26 1.85 29.71
C GLY A 114 10.19 0.35 29.99
N LEU A 115 9.31 -0.40 29.30
CA LEU A 115 9.28 -1.87 29.40
C LEU A 115 10.27 -2.55 28.45
N TYR A 116 10.76 -1.84 27.45
CA TYR A 116 11.70 -2.31 26.43
C TYR A 116 12.90 -1.39 26.36
N ASP A 117 14.07 -1.97 26.15
CA ASP A 117 15.31 -1.23 25.93
C ASP A 117 15.41 -0.71 24.48
N GLU A 118 16.41 0.14 24.25
CA GLU A 118 16.66 0.76 22.94
C GLU A 118 16.89 -0.29 21.84
N ASP A 119 17.57 -1.39 22.16
CA ASP A 119 17.83 -2.48 21.22
C ASP A 119 16.53 -3.19 20.81
N GLY A 120 15.63 -3.47 21.75
CA GLY A 120 14.31 -4.04 21.47
C GLY A 120 13.45 -3.13 20.60
N LEU A 121 13.47 -1.82 20.88
CA LEU A 121 12.78 -0.81 20.07
C LEU A 121 13.37 -0.73 18.65
N PHE A 122 14.70 -0.81 18.53
CA PHE A 122 15.41 -0.75 17.25
C PHE A 122 15.05 -1.91 16.33
N VAL A 123 14.87 -3.12 16.87
CA VAL A 123 14.37 -4.27 16.10
C VAL A 123 12.99 -3.98 15.51
N TYR A 124 12.07 -3.45 16.31
CA TYR A 124 10.73 -3.10 15.83
C TYR A 124 10.78 -1.97 14.80
N TYR A 125 11.60 -0.95 15.03
CA TYR A 125 11.82 0.11 14.05
C TYR A 125 12.28 -0.46 12.71
N MET A 126 13.28 -1.36 12.71
CA MET A 126 13.80 -1.96 11.48
C MET A 126 12.75 -2.76 10.71
N LEU A 127 11.83 -3.42 11.41
CA LEU A 127 10.68 -4.08 10.79
C LEU A 127 9.71 -3.06 10.16
N THR A 128 9.53 -1.88 10.78
CA THR A 128 8.59 -0.86 10.32
C THR A 128 9.12 0.07 9.23
N ASP A 129 10.45 0.22 9.12
CA ASP A 129 11.14 1.08 8.16
C ASP A 129 10.69 0.78 6.72
N PHE A 130 10.72 -0.51 6.35
CA PHE A 130 10.17 -0.98 5.07
C PHE A 130 8.87 -1.79 5.18
N GLY A 131 8.48 -2.18 6.39
CA GLY A 131 7.31 -3.04 6.62
C GLY A 131 6.01 -2.44 6.09
N ALA A 132 5.84 -1.11 6.17
CA ALA A 132 4.67 -0.42 5.61
C ALA A 132 4.75 -0.16 4.10
N TYR A 133 5.89 -0.44 3.47
CA TYR A 133 6.20 -0.10 2.08
C TYR A 133 6.20 -1.32 1.14
N ILE A 134 6.90 -2.39 1.53
CA ILE A 134 7.06 -3.61 0.71
C ILE A 134 5.73 -4.30 0.37
N PRO A 135 4.76 -4.45 1.30
CA PRO A 135 3.52 -5.18 1.04
C PRO A 135 2.67 -4.65 -0.12
N TRP A 136 2.89 -3.41 -0.54
CA TRP A 136 2.22 -2.79 -1.69
C TRP A 136 2.66 -3.38 -3.05
N THR A 137 3.69 -4.21 -3.08
CA THR A 137 4.14 -4.98 -4.26
C THR A 137 3.04 -5.85 -4.86
N GLY A 138 2.15 -6.44 -4.04
CA GLY A 138 1.00 -7.21 -4.53
C GLY A 138 0.09 -6.41 -5.46
N LEU A 139 -0.02 -5.09 -5.26
CA LEU A 139 -0.81 -4.22 -6.12
C LEU A 139 -0.19 -4.00 -7.49
N ILE A 140 1.12 -4.22 -7.68
CA ILE A 140 1.73 -4.19 -9.01
C ILE A 140 1.07 -5.25 -9.89
N ALA A 141 0.88 -6.46 -9.36
CA ALA A 141 0.18 -7.52 -10.08
C ALA A 141 -1.26 -7.11 -10.41
N SER A 142 -1.98 -6.49 -9.47
CA SER A 142 -3.33 -5.98 -9.71
C SER A 142 -3.37 -4.89 -10.78
N ALA A 143 -2.40 -3.98 -10.80
CA ALA A 143 -2.32 -2.91 -11.79
C ALA A 143 -2.01 -3.43 -13.20
N LEU A 144 -1.07 -4.37 -13.32
CA LEU A 144 -0.75 -5.01 -14.59
C LEU A 144 -1.91 -5.88 -15.10
N ALA A 145 -2.63 -6.54 -14.20
CA ALA A 145 -3.84 -7.27 -14.55
C ALA A 145 -4.96 -6.33 -15.05
N LEU A 146 -5.17 -5.18 -14.40
CA LEU A 146 -6.10 -4.16 -14.89
C LEU A 146 -5.70 -3.61 -16.25
N ALA A 147 -4.40 -3.41 -16.50
CA ALA A 147 -3.89 -3.04 -17.81
C ALA A 147 -4.22 -4.12 -18.85
N TRP A 148 -3.98 -5.39 -18.55
CA TRP A 148 -4.32 -6.50 -19.44
C TRP A 148 -5.81 -6.54 -19.76
N MET A 149 -6.66 -6.43 -18.74
CA MET A 149 -8.12 -6.39 -18.92
C MET A 149 -8.57 -5.25 -19.84
N ALA A 150 -7.84 -4.14 -19.87
CA ALA A 150 -8.17 -2.99 -20.73
C ALA A 150 -7.76 -3.23 -22.19
N TRP A 151 -6.54 -3.72 -22.39
CA TRP A 151 -5.90 -3.78 -23.70
C TRP A 151 -6.21 -5.07 -24.46
N MET A 152 -6.24 -6.19 -23.76
CA MET A 152 -6.43 -7.52 -24.35
C MET A 152 -7.89 -7.96 -24.24
N ASP A 153 -8.43 -7.94 -23.02
CA ASP A 153 -9.79 -8.45 -22.80
C ASP A 153 -10.88 -7.43 -23.14
N ARG A 154 -10.52 -6.13 -23.23
CA ARG A 154 -11.44 -5.00 -23.47
C ARG A 154 -12.58 -4.89 -22.44
N ASN A 155 -12.35 -5.39 -21.23
CA ASN A 155 -13.32 -5.40 -20.14
C ASN A 155 -13.34 -4.09 -19.34
N VAL A 156 -12.26 -3.31 -19.36
CA VAL A 156 -12.17 -2.00 -18.67
C VAL A 156 -11.74 -0.89 -19.63
N SER A 157 -11.93 0.36 -19.20
CA SER A 157 -11.51 1.54 -19.98
C SER A 157 -10.01 1.53 -20.30
N LEU A 158 -9.66 1.86 -21.55
CA LEU A 158 -8.26 1.99 -21.98
C LEU A 158 -7.49 3.08 -21.24
N ILE A 159 -8.16 4.15 -20.81
CA ILE A 159 -7.51 5.22 -20.05
C ILE A 159 -7.04 4.65 -18.70
N LEU A 160 -7.94 3.96 -17.99
CA LEU A 160 -7.62 3.31 -16.72
C LEU A 160 -6.54 2.24 -16.89
N GLY A 161 -6.64 1.43 -17.95
CA GLY A 161 -5.65 0.39 -18.24
C GLY A 161 -4.27 0.96 -18.54
N THR A 162 -4.18 2.03 -19.33
CA THR A 162 -2.92 2.71 -19.63
C THR A 162 -2.31 3.32 -18.39
N PHE A 163 -3.11 4.01 -17.57
CA PHE A 163 -2.66 4.54 -16.29
C PHE A 163 -2.11 3.42 -15.39
N SER A 164 -2.83 2.30 -15.29
CA SER A 164 -2.39 1.14 -14.49
C SER A 164 -1.13 0.47 -15.05
N ALA A 165 -0.98 0.41 -16.37
CA ALA A 165 0.23 -0.10 -17.01
C ALA A 165 1.44 0.78 -16.67
N VAL A 166 1.31 2.10 -16.85
CA VAL A 166 2.39 3.05 -16.58
C VAL A 166 2.80 2.99 -15.11
N THR A 167 1.85 3.01 -14.17
CA THR A 167 2.20 2.95 -12.74
C THR A 167 2.74 1.59 -12.33
N GLY A 168 2.16 0.48 -12.78
CA GLY A 168 2.62 -0.86 -12.44
C GLY A 168 4.01 -1.17 -13.00
N ILE A 169 4.23 -0.91 -14.29
CA ILE A 169 5.54 -1.08 -14.95
C ILE A 169 6.56 -0.10 -14.36
N GLY A 170 6.16 1.16 -14.12
CA GLY A 170 7.02 2.18 -13.53
C GLY A 170 7.49 1.80 -12.13
N ALA A 171 6.58 1.36 -11.25
CA ALA A 171 6.92 0.91 -9.90
C ALA A 171 7.83 -0.32 -9.93
N LEU A 172 7.51 -1.32 -10.77
CA LEU A 172 8.34 -2.52 -10.92
C LEU A 172 9.75 -2.18 -11.46
N GLY A 173 9.81 -1.35 -12.51
CA GLY A 173 11.06 -0.89 -13.09
C GLY A 173 11.91 -0.11 -12.09
N ALA A 174 11.29 0.74 -11.26
CA ALA A 174 11.99 1.47 -10.22
C ALA A 174 12.59 0.55 -9.15
N VAL A 175 11.86 -0.49 -8.73
CA VAL A 175 12.39 -1.53 -7.82
C VAL A 175 13.56 -2.27 -8.44
N VAL A 176 13.44 -2.71 -9.70
CA VAL A 176 14.52 -3.43 -10.41
C VAL A 176 15.76 -2.56 -10.60
N ALA A 177 15.58 -1.29 -10.98
CA ALA A 177 16.69 -0.39 -11.26
C ALA A 177 17.42 0.09 -10.00
N SER A 178 16.70 0.32 -8.90
CA SER A 178 17.28 0.84 -7.66
C SER A 178 17.66 -0.25 -6.65
N GLY A 179 17.07 -1.45 -6.75
CA GLY A 179 17.15 -2.48 -5.72
C GLY A 179 16.34 -2.17 -4.47
N VAL A 180 15.56 -1.08 -4.42
CA VAL A 180 14.80 -0.66 -3.24
C VAL A 180 13.41 -1.28 -3.25
N PRO A 181 13.12 -2.29 -2.40
CA PRO A 181 11.86 -3.04 -2.44
C PRO A 181 10.66 -2.24 -1.93
N GLY A 182 10.89 -1.12 -1.22
CA GLY A 182 9.84 -0.28 -0.64
C GLY A 182 9.18 0.73 -1.58
N LEU A 183 9.74 0.99 -2.76
CA LEU A 183 9.20 1.99 -3.69
C LEU A 183 7.71 1.80 -4.06
N PRO A 184 7.16 0.57 -4.15
CA PRO A 184 5.74 0.39 -4.39
C PRO A 184 4.85 1.00 -3.31
N GLY A 185 5.33 1.11 -2.07
CA GLY A 185 4.61 1.77 -0.98
C GLY A 185 4.39 3.27 -1.16
N ILE A 186 5.14 3.91 -2.06
CA ILE A 186 4.94 5.32 -2.42
C ILE A 186 3.87 5.43 -3.51
N PHE A 187 4.00 4.64 -4.58
CA PHE A 187 3.22 4.82 -5.79
C PHE A 187 1.88 4.08 -5.79
N MET A 188 1.86 2.86 -5.25
CA MET A 188 0.69 1.97 -5.38
C MET A 188 -0.52 2.39 -4.54
N PRO A 189 -0.39 2.97 -3.32
CA PRO A 189 -1.53 3.53 -2.62
C PRO A 189 -2.20 4.67 -3.42
N ILE A 190 -1.39 5.54 -4.04
CA ILE A 190 -1.88 6.65 -4.87
C ILE A 190 -2.60 6.09 -6.11
N TRP A 191 -1.99 5.11 -6.78
CA TRP A 191 -2.63 4.42 -7.90
C TRP A 191 -3.98 3.82 -7.51
N LEU A 192 -4.08 3.17 -6.34
CA LEU A 192 -5.32 2.57 -5.85
C LEU A 192 -6.38 3.63 -5.48
N ALA A 193 -5.94 4.80 -5.00
CA ALA A 193 -6.82 5.93 -4.74
C ALA A 193 -7.47 6.40 -6.06
N VAL A 194 -6.65 6.69 -7.07
CA VAL A 194 -7.08 7.15 -8.40
C VAL A 194 -7.92 6.10 -9.13
N THR A 195 -7.46 4.86 -9.17
CA THR A 195 -8.18 3.73 -9.79
C THR A 195 -9.53 3.51 -9.13
N GLY A 196 -9.59 3.58 -7.80
CA GLY A 196 -10.85 3.42 -7.10
C GLY A 196 -11.82 4.58 -7.28
N ILE A 197 -11.34 5.82 -7.47
CA ILE A 197 -12.19 6.94 -7.91
C ILE A 197 -12.72 6.64 -9.31
N TRP A 198 -11.82 6.30 -10.24
CA TRP A 198 -12.19 6.00 -11.62
C TRP A 198 -13.23 4.89 -11.73
N LEU A 199 -13.11 3.82 -10.93
CA LEU A 199 -14.10 2.74 -10.93
C LEU A 199 -15.43 3.15 -10.29
N ALA A 200 -15.44 4.09 -9.35
CA ALA A 200 -16.65 4.55 -8.68
C ALA A 200 -17.45 5.57 -9.51
N VAL A 201 -16.77 6.48 -10.21
CA VAL A 201 -17.43 7.52 -11.03
C VAL A 201 -17.40 7.25 -12.53
N GLY A 202 -16.51 6.36 -12.99
CA GLY A 202 -16.33 6.08 -14.39
C GLY A 202 -17.46 5.21 -14.95
N ARG A 203 -17.89 5.54 -16.17
CA ARG A 203 -18.72 4.65 -17.00
C ARG A 203 -17.85 3.51 -17.51
N SER A 204 -17.64 2.50 -16.68
CA SER A 204 -16.95 1.26 -17.05
C SER A 204 -17.95 0.31 -17.70
N PRO A 205 -17.56 -0.47 -18.72
CA PRO A 205 -18.40 -1.56 -19.22
C PRO A 205 -18.87 -2.51 -18.10
N ILE A 206 -18.03 -2.71 -17.08
CA ILE A 206 -18.34 -3.55 -15.91
C ILE A 206 -19.44 -2.93 -15.05
N THR A 207 -19.46 -1.60 -14.88
CA THR A 207 -20.51 -0.94 -14.11
C THR A 207 -21.81 -0.83 -14.91
N ASN A 208 -21.72 -0.61 -16.22
CA ASN A 208 -22.89 -0.50 -17.11
C ASN A 208 -23.55 -1.87 -17.41
N ALA A 209 -22.80 -2.96 -17.48
CA ALA A 209 -23.34 -4.30 -17.74
C ALA A 209 -24.29 -4.78 -16.61
N ALA A 210 -24.13 -4.26 -15.40
CA ALA A 210 -25.00 -4.58 -14.27
C ALA A 210 -26.38 -3.88 -14.36
N GLU A 211 -26.47 -2.72 -15.02
CA GLU A 211 -27.72 -1.96 -15.16
C GLU A 211 -28.63 -2.52 -16.27
N GLY A 212 -28.07 -3.22 -17.26
CA GLY A 212 -28.84 -3.81 -18.38
C GLY A 212 -29.44 -5.20 -18.11
N ALA A 213 -29.25 -5.75 -16.92
CA ALA A 213 -29.72 -7.10 -16.54
C ALA A 213 -30.96 -7.11 -15.64
N ILE A 214 -31.63 -5.96 -15.47
CA ILE A 214 -32.84 -5.76 -14.66
C ILE A 214 -34.01 -5.38 -15.56
#